data_AF-Q5V7H1-F1
#
_entry.id   AF-Q5V7H1-F1
#
_cell.length_a   1.000
_cell.length_b   1.000
_cell.length_c   1.000
_cell.angle_alpha   90.00
_cell.angle_beta   90.00
_cell.angle_gamma   90.00
#
_symmetry.space_group_name_H-M   'P 1'
#
loop_
_entity.id
_entity.type
_entity.pdbx_description
1 polymer ?
#
loop_
_entity_poly.entity_id
_entity_poly.type
_entity_poly.pdbx_seq_one_letter_code
_entity_poly.pdbx_strand_id
1 'polypeptide(L)'
;MDFWTDERAQSVQVGAVLLFAILIVAFSIHQAYVIPSQNERIEFNHATQTEGELQEIRNSIISAGENGNRVPASVQLGTSYPARLVAAQPRQSSGSLRVSNIGEASNTFSLQDGPPSATIAEICGLSTVNTSTVTYEPNYNYLDSVGSVTTESTVTYTTGEFEGRSVQTDQLLVSGTTVHIYPLVGEYDRSSGGREPIIFQGNKTGEKSYNGDFSLTVPTKLSANEWKDILRSGENRASHVDEVTPASGQAVTIVFDTADYDIKCSPVGVGKDPDNSPEYSAGNGNQGRSGNTLGPEVPRISTDKVSVKKSDSFNLTAVVNDQGRGGNDIIQAQWSSNKSTNRAPNRRSNMSASDGEFDQPKEDVNRSIDTAGWATGHHELSIRGTDGNLTQGPTNSTIVNIAPLASAERAQIVSSRKTRNNDGGGVQDTVKFTLENTGSSPVSIQNITIRDAENFQVDQVGNGSAVFNRGWSWDDAGPEIVSSRTGSLYDSTDGPVPLRTTVQLQSNEVVSDGEQTEYTITEFRDNRFGGFGSNEDPGSQVTLTLGFEDGSEKTVTLDNL
;
A
#
# COMPACT_ATOMS: atom_id res chain seq x y z
N MET A 1 -50.71 -41.82 53.28
CA MET A 1 -50.23 -40.66 52.51
C MET A 1 -48.91 -41.09 51.90
N ASP A 2 -48.91 -41.46 50.63
CA ASP A 2 -47.68 -41.72 49.89
C ASP A 2 -47.56 -40.65 48.80
N PHE A 3 -46.55 -39.79 48.95
CA PHE A 3 -46.13 -38.84 47.94
C PHE A 3 -45.35 -39.62 46.87
N TRP A 4 -45.96 -39.86 45.72
CA TRP A 4 -45.22 -40.25 44.53
C TRP A 4 -44.50 -39.02 44.02
N THR A 5 -43.20 -38.96 44.28
CA THR A 5 -42.28 -37.94 43.78
C THR A 5 -42.21 -37.99 42.25
N ASP A 6 -42.45 -36.84 41.62
CA ASP A 6 -42.43 -36.66 40.18
C ASP A 6 -40.96 -36.48 39.70
N GLU A 7 -40.26 -37.59 39.44
CA GLU A 7 -38.84 -37.60 39.01
C GLU A 7 -38.64 -37.32 37.51
N ARG A 8 -39.72 -37.06 36.76
CA ARG A 8 -39.69 -36.96 35.29
C ARG A 8 -39.12 -35.65 34.74
N ALA A 9 -38.92 -34.63 35.57
CA ALA A 9 -38.29 -33.37 35.19
C ALA A 9 -36.75 -33.35 35.31
N GLN A 10 -36.15 -34.34 35.98
CA GLN A 10 -34.71 -34.31 36.29
C GLN A 10 -33.81 -34.45 35.05
N SER A 11 -34.19 -35.29 34.07
CA SER A 11 -33.37 -35.48 32.86
C SER A 11 -33.32 -34.24 31.96
N VAL A 12 -34.42 -33.48 31.87
CA VAL A 12 -34.46 -32.21 31.12
C VAL A 12 -33.60 -31.16 31.83
N GLN A 13 -33.66 -31.10 33.16
CA GLN A 13 -32.86 -30.17 33.95
C GLN A 13 -31.35 -30.50 33.85
N VAL A 14 -30.98 -31.77 33.93
CA VAL A 14 -29.58 -32.21 33.75
C VAL A 14 -29.09 -31.89 32.32
N GLY A 15 -29.92 -32.13 31.30
CA GLY A 15 -29.60 -31.77 29.91
C GLY A 15 -29.40 -30.27 29.71
N ALA A 16 -30.27 -29.43 30.29
CA ALA A 16 -30.17 -27.98 30.20
C ALA A 16 -28.92 -27.42 30.90
N VAL A 17 -28.59 -27.93 32.11
CA VAL A 17 -27.37 -27.55 32.82
C VAL A 17 -26.12 -27.97 32.03
N LEU A 18 -26.14 -29.14 31.40
CA LEU A 18 -25.01 -29.64 30.61
C LEU A 18 -24.82 -28.84 29.31
N LEU A 19 -25.90 -28.51 28.59
CA LEU A 19 -25.84 -27.61 27.42
C LEU A 19 -25.36 -26.22 27.79
N PHE A 20 -25.84 -25.67 28.91
CA PHE A 20 -25.37 -24.38 29.41
C PHE A 20 -23.89 -24.43 29.78
N ALA A 21 -23.43 -25.50 30.45
CA ALA A 21 -22.01 -25.68 30.76
C ALA A 21 -21.14 -25.76 29.49
N ILE A 22 -21.58 -26.49 28.47
CA ILE A 22 -20.89 -26.56 27.17
C ILE A 22 -20.84 -25.17 26.51
N LEU A 23 -21.94 -24.41 26.55
CA LEU A 23 -21.99 -23.06 25.99
C LEU A 23 -21.02 -22.13 26.71
N ILE A 24 -20.94 -22.20 28.05
CA ILE A 24 -19.97 -21.41 28.83
C ILE A 24 -18.54 -21.79 28.47
N VAL A 25 -18.22 -23.08 28.35
CA VAL A 25 -16.88 -23.54 27.94
C VAL A 25 -16.55 -23.08 26.52
N ALA A 26 -17.47 -23.23 25.57
CA ALA A 26 -17.30 -22.76 24.19
C ALA A 26 -17.11 -21.23 24.13
N PHE A 27 -17.87 -20.49 24.94
CA PHE A 27 -17.74 -19.04 25.06
C PHE A 27 -16.41 -18.63 25.72
N SER A 28 -15.91 -19.38 26.70
CA SER A 28 -14.60 -19.18 27.29
C SER A 28 -13.48 -19.42 26.27
N ILE A 29 -13.57 -20.49 25.47
CA ILE A 29 -12.61 -20.77 24.38
C ILE A 29 -12.65 -19.66 23.33
N HIS A 30 -13.84 -19.23 22.93
CA HIS A 30 -14.01 -18.14 21.98
C HIS A 30 -13.31 -16.85 22.47
N GLN A 31 -13.51 -16.48 23.73
CA GLN A 31 -12.86 -15.30 24.33
C GLN A 31 -11.36 -15.46 24.55
N ALA A 32 -10.87 -16.67 24.83
CA ALA A 32 -9.46 -16.91 25.13
C ALA A 32 -8.57 -17.02 23.89
N TYR A 33 -9.12 -17.46 22.74
CA TYR A 33 -8.32 -17.74 21.55
C TYR A 33 -8.82 -17.06 20.28
N VAL A 34 -10.13 -17.06 20.02
CA VAL A 34 -10.67 -16.51 18.76
C VAL A 34 -10.66 -14.98 18.78
N ILE A 35 -11.07 -14.36 19.89
CA ILE A 35 -11.08 -12.89 20.01
C ILE A 35 -9.67 -12.30 19.93
N PRO A 36 -8.67 -12.79 20.70
CA PRO A 36 -7.30 -12.30 20.60
C PRO A 36 -6.74 -12.46 19.19
N SER A 37 -6.89 -13.63 18.56
CA SER A 37 -6.37 -13.86 17.20
C SER A 37 -7.01 -12.95 16.14
N GLN A 38 -8.32 -12.68 16.24
CA GLN A 38 -8.98 -11.72 15.35
C GLN A 38 -8.46 -10.29 15.56
N ASN A 39 -8.24 -9.88 16.81
CA ASN A 39 -7.76 -8.54 17.13
C ASN A 39 -6.28 -8.36 16.76
N GLU A 40 -5.45 -9.40 16.93
CA GLU A 40 -4.07 -9.45 16.47
C GLU A 40 -3.99 -9.24 14.94
N ARG A 41 -4.88 -9.86 14.16
CA ARG A 41 -4.95 -9.61 12.70
C ARG A 41 -5.30 -8.15 12.36
N ILE A 42 -6.15 -7.50 13.15
CA ILE A 42 -6.48 -6.07 12.98
C ILE A 42 -5.26 -5.19 13.27
N GLU A 43 -4.52 -5.50 14.34
CA GLU A 43 -3.28 -4.78 14.70
C GLU A 43 -2.18 -5.02 13.67
N PHE A 44 -2.07 -6.23 13.11
CA PHE A 44 -1.12 -6.53 12.04
C PHE A 44 -1.43 -5.72 10.78
N ASN A 45 -2.70 -5.66 10.37
CA ASN A 45 -3.11 -4.83 9.24
C ASN A 45 -2.79 -3.34 9.48
N HIS A 46 -3.00 -2.86 10.72
CA HIS A 46 -2.63 -1.49 11.09
C HIS A 46 -1.11 -1.28 11.05
N ALA A 47 -0.31 -2.23 11.56
CA ALA A 47 1.15 -2.16 11.49
C ALA A 47 1.65 -2.05 10.04
N THR A 48 1.16 -2.89 9.12
CA THR A 48 1.52 -2.82 7.70
C THR A 48 1.10 -1.49 7.06
N GLN A 49 -0.07 -0.95 7.43
CA GLN A 49 -0.49 0.37 6.97
C GLN A 49 0.47 1.47 7.48
N THR A 50 0.77 1.48 8.78
CA THR A 50 1.64 2.49 9.39
C THR A 50 3.07 2.42 8.86
N GLU A 51 3.59 1.23 8.54
CA GLU A 51 4.87 1.09 7.85
C GLU A 51 4.88 1.84 6.52
N GLY A 52 3.84 1.68 5.69
CA GLY A 52 3.69 2.44 4.45
C GLY A 52 3.58 3.95 4.67
N GLU A 53 2.84 4.39 5.69
CA GLU A 53 2.69 5.80 6.05
C GLU A 53 4.02 6.42 6.54
N LEU A 54 4.90 5.64 7.17
CA LEU A 54 6.24 6.10 7.56
C LEU A 54 7.20 6.22 6.36
N GLN A 55 7.02 5.39 5.32
CA GLN A 55 7.70 5.59 4.04
C GLN A 55 7.19 6.86 3.34
N GLU A 56 5.89 7.17 3.45
CA GLU A 56 5.34 8.44 2.96
C GLU A 56 5.89 9.64 3.74
N ILE A 57 6.09 9.53 5.06
CA ILE A 57 6.80 10.54 5.86
C ILE A 57 8.21 10.78 5.32
N ARG A 58 8.98 9.72 5.07
CA ARG A 58 10.31 9.82 4.47
C ARG A 58 10.27 10.60 3.16
N ASN A 59 9.35 10.24 2.27
CA ASN A 59 9.18 10.91 0.98
C ASN A 59 8.74 12.37 1.14
N SER A 60 7.93 12.67 2.15
CA SER A 60 7.50 14.04 2.48
C SER A 60 8.65 14.90 2.99
N ILE A 61 9.56 14.34 3.79
CA ILE A 61 10.79 15.01 4.23
C ILE A 61 11.65 15.36 3.01
N ILE A 62 11.91 14.38 2.14
CA ILE A 62 12.72 14.57 0.93
C ILE A 62 12.07 15.61 0.00
N SER A 63 10.78 15.47 -0.28
CA SER A 63 10.03 16.39 -1.13
C SER A 63 9.99 17.82 -0.57
N ALA A 64 9.90 17.96 0.76
CA ALA A 64 9.97 19.27 1.40
C ALA A 64 11.37 19.89 1.21
N GLY A 65 12.43 19.10 1.40
CA GLY A 65 13.81 19.52 1.20
C GLY A 65 14.12 19.92 -0.24
N GLU A 66 13.66 19.15 -1.22
CA GLU A 66 13.90 19.41 -2.65
C GLU A 66 13.15 20.65 -3.15
N ASN A 67 11.91 20.84 -2.69
CA ASN A 67 11.05 21.90 -3.20
C ASN A 67 11.06 23.19 -2.36
N GLY A 68 11.61 23.14 -1.14
CA GLY A 68 11.57 24.25 -0.17
C GLY A 68 10.18 24.55 0.40
N ASN A 69 9.17 23.73 0.10
CA ASN A 69 7.76 23.99 0.40
C ASN A 69 7.23 23.19 1.60
N ARG A 70 6.03 23.56 2.08
CA ARG A 70 5.27 22.79 3.10
C ARG A 70 4.72 21.52 2.46
N VAL A 71 5.05 20.37 3.03
CA VAL A 71 4.52 19.06 2.63
C VAL A 71 3.81 18.44 3.83
N PRO A 72 2.47 18.29 3.78
CA PRO A 72 1.73 17.60 4.82
C PRO A 72 1.84 16.08 4.65
N ALA A 73 1.90 15.37 5.78
CA ALA A 73 1.78 13.92 5.88
C ALA A 73 0.86 13.56 7.05
N SER A 74 0.40 12.32 7.11
CA SER A 74 -0.41 11.84 8.24
C SER A 74 -0.13 10.39 8.54
N VAL A 75 -0.20 10.02 9.83
CA VAL A 75 -0.03 8.65 10.28
C VAL A 75 -1.20 8.25 11.16
N GLN A 76 -1.77 7.08 10.94
CA GLN A 76 -2.70 6.45 11.85
C GLN A 76 -1.91 5.87 13.03
N LEU A 77 -2.08 6.44 14.25
CA LEU A 77 -1.27 6.04 15.40
C LEU A 77 -1.83 4.82 16.14
N GLY A 78 -3.11 4.51 15.99
CA GLY A 78 -3.74 3.32 16.55
C GLY A 78 -5.00 2.89 15.79
N THR A 79 -5.52 1.73 16.18
CA THR A 79 -6.72 1.12 15.60
C THR A 79 -7.75 0.71 16.65
N SER A 80 -9.00 0.61 16.22
CA SER A 80 -10.16 0.25 17.04
C SER A 80 -10.66 -1.15 16.71
N TYR A 81 -11.18 -1.87 17.71
CA TYR A 81 -11.75 -3.20 17.50
C TYR A 81 -13.27 -3.15 17.27
N PRO A 82 -13.83 -4.07 16.47
CA PRO A 82 -15.27 -4.18 16.27
C PRO A 82 -16.03 -4.35 17.58
N ALA A 83 -17.19 -3.69 17.68
CA ALA A 83 -18.09 -3.86 18.82
C ALA A 83 -18.67 -5.29 18.86
N ARG A 84 -18.68 -5.91 20.03
CA ARG A 84 -19.24 -7.24 20.27
C ARG A 84 -20.40 -7.14 21.28
N LEU A 85 -21.51 -7.84 21.01
CA LEU A 85 -22.74 -7.76 21.83
C LEU A 85 -22.64 -8.50 23.18
N VAL A 86 -21.93 -9.64 23.20
CA VAL A 86 -21.88 -10.54 24.37
C VAL A 86 -20.46 -10.79 24.88
N ALA A 87 -19.44 -10.18 24.28
CA ALA A 87 -18.04 -10.35 24.66
C ALA A 87 -17.44 -9.06 25.24
N ALA A 88 -16.41 -9.21 26.08
CA ALA A 88 -15.67 -8.07 26.63
C ALA A 88 -15.02 -7.24 25.51
N GLN A 89 -15.16 -5.92 25.58
CA GLN A 89 -14.55 -5.00 24.64
C GLN A 89 -13.14 -4.61 25.12
N PRO A 90 -12.10 -4.78 24.28
CA PRO A 90 -10.77 -4.32 24.64
C PRO A 90 -10.69 -2.80 24.64
N ARG A 91 -9.67 -2.24 25.31
CA ARG A 91 -9.28 -0.84 25.09
C ARG A 91 -8.75 -0.71 23.67
N GLN A 92 -9.12 0.34 22.93
CA GLN A 92 -8.51 0.61 21.62
C GLN A 92 -6.99 0.63 21.71
N SER A 93 -6.31 0.20 20.66
CA SER A 93 -4.86 0.34 20.56
C SER A 93 -4.47 1.80 20.34
N SER A 94 -3.24 2.15 20.68
CA SER A 94 -2.68 3.49 20.49
C SER A 94 -1.25 3.40 20.00
N GLY A 95 -0.64 4.56 19.73
CA GLY A 95 0.79 4.64 19.43
C GLY A 95 1.31 6.04 19.66
N SER A 96 2.62 6.20 19.54
CA SER A 96 3.30 7.49 19.63
C SER A 96 4.15 7.77 18.41
N LEU A 97 4.13 9.01 17.94
CA LEU A 97 4.99 9.53 16.87
C LEU A 97 5.90 10.59 17.45
N ARG A 98 7.21 10.33 17.39
CA ARG A 98 8.24 11.21 17.94
C ARG A 98 9.24 11.63 16.87
N VAL A 99 9.58 12.91 16.86
CA VAL A 99 10.75 13.46 16.17
C VAL A 99 11.72 13.95 17.23
N SER A 100 12.88 13.28 17.30
CA SER A 100 13.90 13.54 18.31
C SER A 100 15.29 13.48 17.69
N ASN A 101 16.20 14.31 18.20
CA ASN A 101 17.57 14.40 17.71
C ASN A 101 18.35 13.06 17.82
N ILE A 102 19.24 12.78 16.87
CA ILE A 102 20.14 11.61 16.89
C ILE A 102 21.34 11.87 17.84
N GLY A 103 21.07 11.81 19.14
CA GLY A 103 22.08 11.88 20.22
C GLY A 103 22.60 13.29 20.56
N GLU A 104 23.23 13.45 21.72
CA GLU A 104 23.76 14.76 22.15
C GLU A 104 25.11 15.08 21.49
N ALA A 105 25.20 16.26 20.85
CA ALA A 105 26.37 17.06 20.43
C ALA A 105 27.56 16.43 19.65
N SER A 106 27.80 15.12 19.65
CA SER A 106 28.91 14.49 18.90
C SER A 106 28.52 13.87 17.56
N ASN A 107 27.24 13.99 17.14
CA ASN A 107 26.71 13.31 15.95
C ASN A 107 26.06 14.31 14.97
N THR A 108 26.84 15.27 14.48
CA THR A 108 26.46 16.11 13.34
C THR A 108 26.91 15.47 12.04
N PHE A 109 26.26 15.81 10.93
CA PHE A 109 26.91 15.63 9.64
C PHE A 109 28.26 16.36 9.63
N SER A 110 29.29 15.74 9.06
CA SER A 110 30.60 16.37 8.88
C SER A 110 31.28 15.85 7.62
N LEU A 111 32.08 16.72 6.99
CA LEU A 111 32.91 16.39 5.84
C LEU A 111 34.38 16.38 6.30
N GLN A 112 35.13 15.34 5.91
CA GLN A 112 36.59 15.31 6.03
C GLN A 112 37.20 15.09 4.65
N ASP A 113 38.38 15.67 4.44
CA ASP A 113 39.11 15.67 3.16
C ASP A 113 38.30 16.18 1.94
N GLY A 114 37.15 16.81 2.21
CA GLY A 114 36.27 17.42 1.22
C GLY A 114 36.75 18.79 0.74
N PRO A 115 35.88 19.56 0.06
CA PRO A 115 36.26 20.83 -0.54
C PRO A 115 36.94 21.77 0.47
N PRO A 116 38.20 22.18 0.24
CA PRO A 116 39.02 22.90 1.25
C PRO A 116 38.51 24.31 1.61
N SER A 117 37.44 24.76 0.95
CA SER A 117 36.79 26.07 1.14
C SER A 117 35.33 25.96 1.57
N ALA A 118 34.80 24.76 1.84
CA ALA A 118 33.40 24.58 2.23
C ALA A 118 33.23 23.45 3.25
N THR A 119 32.89 23.82 4.47
CA THR A 119 32.39 22.90 5.50
C THR A 119 30.94 22.54 5.22
N ILE A 120 30.47 21.41 5.76
CA ILE A 120 29.05 21.02 5.61
C ILE A 120 28.10 22.06 6.24
N ALA A 121 28.54 22.74 7.29
CA ALA A 121 27.81 23.82 7.93
C ALA A 121 27.58 25.01 6.97
N GLU A 122 28.60 25.41 6.21
CA GLU A 122 28.53 26.46 5.19
C GLU A 122 27.66 26.04 3.99
N ILE A 123 27.76 24.78 3.56
CA ILE A 123 26.91 24.22 2.50
C ILE A 123 25.44 24.22 2.95
N CYS A 124 25.13 23.71 4.13
CA CYS A 124 23.76 23.68 4.63
C CYS A 124 23.22 25.07 5.03
N GLY A 125 24.12 26.01 5.36
CA GLY A 125 23.76 27.29 5.95
C GLY A 125 23.33 27.20 7.40
N LEU A 126 23.86 26.23 8.15
CA LEU A 126 23.51 25.96 9.55
C LEU A 126 24.76 26.07 10.42
N SER A 127 24.61 26.50 11.67
CA SER A 127 25.74 26.54 12.62
C SER A 127 26.26 25.14 12.98
N THR A 128 25.35 24.18 13.12
CA THR A 128 25.64 22.75 13.26
C THR A 128 24.63 21.95 12.45
N VAL A 129 25.09 20.91 11.77
CA VAL A 129 24.23 20.09 10.90
C VAL A 129 23.77 18.85 11.68
N ASN A 130 22.94 19.11 12.69
CA ASN A 130 22.26 18.08 13.46
C ASN A 130 21.06 17.52 12.68
N THR A 131 20.67 16.29 12.97
CA THR A 131 19.46 15.69 12.40
C THR A 131 18.69 14.88 13.44
N SER A 132 17.42 14.64 13.15
CA SER A 132 16.47 13.94 14.01
C SER A 132 15.95 12.69 13.31
N THR A 133 15.52 11.71 14.10
CA THR A 133 14.76 10.56 13.60
C THR A 133 13.26 10.80 13.78
N VAL A 134 12.45 10.34 12.82
CA VAL A 134 11.01 10.15 13.05
C VAL A 134 10.78 8.71 13.48
N THR A 135 10.23 8.47 14.67
CA THR A 135 9.98 7.13 15.22
C THR A 135 8.51 6.98 15.56
N TYR A 136 7.87 5.97 14.98
CA TYR A 136 6.58 5.47 15.42
C TYR A 136 6.77 4.28 16.36
N GLU A 137 6.14 4.33 17.52
CA GLU A 137 6.16 3.27 18.52
C GLU A 137 4.71 2.81 18.81
N PRO A 138 4.33 1.58 18.42
CA PRO A 138 2.99 1.07 18.67
C PRO A 138 2.80 0.71 20.15
N ASN A 139 1.56 0.81 20.62
CA ASN A 139 1.09 0.30 21.90
C ASN A 139 -0.13 -0.60 21.63
N TYR A 140 0.14 -1.73 20.97
CA TYR A 140 -0.82 -2.79 20.66
C TYR A 140 -1.15 -3.63 21.88
N ASN A 141 -2.36 -4.20 21.90
CA ASN A 141 -2.82 -5.04 23.02
C ASN A 141 -2.60 -6.54 22.77
N TYR A 142 -2.53 -6.98 21.51
CA TYR A 142 -2.48 -8.39 21.12
C TYR A 142 -1.30 -8.76 20.24
N LEU A 143 -0.70 -7.79 19.53
CA LEU A 143 0.46 -7.95 18.68
C LEU A 143 1.73 -7.41 19.37
N ASP A 144 2.52 -8.30 19.96
CA ASP A 144 3.78 -7.98 20.67
C ASP A 144 5.03 -8.12 19.80
N SER A 145 4.94 -8.89 18.71
CA SER A 145 6.08 -9.19 17.82
C SER A 145 6.57 -8.01 16.98
N VAL A 146 5.73 -6.99 16.77
CA VAL A 146 6.05 -5.80 15.97
C VAL A 146 6.58 -4.68 16.88
N GLY A 147 7.76 -4.15 16.54
CA GLY A 147 8.36 -3.02 17.25
C GLY A 147 8.17 -1.68 16.53
N SER A 148 9.13 -0.78 16.73
CA SER A 148 9.08 0.58 16.21
C SER A 148 9.41 0.67 14.71
N VAL A 149 8.81 1.65 14.03
CA VAL A 149 9.15 2.05 12.66
C VAL A 149 9.91 3.37 12.72
N THR A 150 11.14 3.41 12.21
CA THR A 150 12.00 4.59 12.27
C THR A 150 12.38 5.06 10.86
N THR A 151 12.28 6.36 10.63
CA THR A 151 12.83 7.04 9.46
C THR A 151 13.98 7.95 9.90
N GLU A 152 15.15 7.75 9.30
CA GLU A 152 16.36 8.57 9.48
C GLU A 152 17.23 8.54 8.24
N SER A 153 17.99 9.60 7.97
CA SER A 153 19.04 9.62 6.93
C SER A 153 18.62 9.02 5.58
N THR A 154 17.40 9.34 5.11
CA THR A 154 16.77 8.84 3.87
C THR A 154 16.43 7.35 3.84
N VAL A 155 16.35 6.68 4.97
CA VAL A 155 15.99 5.27 5.08
C VAL A 155 14.88 5.10 6.11
N THR A 156 13.98 4.16 5.84
CA THR A 156 12.95 3.71 6.78
C THR A 156 13.20 2.25 7.11
N TYR A 157 13.19 1.91 8.40
CA TYR A 157 13.36 0.54 8.87
C TYR A 157 12.42 0.24 10.04
N THR A 158 12.14 -1.04 10.23
CA THR A 158 11.34 -1.57 11.34
C THR A 158 12.23 -2.30 12.32
N THR A 159 11.75 -2.44 13.56
CA THR A 159 12.35 -3.27 14.60
C THR A 159 11.29 -4.28 15.05
N GLY A 160 11.67 -5.50 15.41
CA GLY A 160 10.75 -6.53 15.90
C GLY A 160 11.46 -7.68 16.60
N GLU A 161 10.74 -8.47 17.38
CA GLU A 161 11.35 -9.52 18.22
C GLU A 161 11.93 -10.68 17.42
N PHE A 162 11.33 -11.04 16.28
CA PHE A 162 11.72 -12.22 15.50
C PHE A 162 12.63 -11.93 14.31
N GLU A 163 12.54 -10.74 13.70
CA GLU A 163 13.33 -10.37 12.51
C GLU A 163 14.47 -9.39 12.81
N GLY A 164 14.62 -8.91 14.06
CA GLY A 164 15.58 -7.87 14.39
C GLY A 164 15.21 -6.55 13.71
N ARG A 165 16.19 -5.89 13.07
CA ARG A 165 15.95 -4.66 12.30
C ARG A 165 15.85 -4.99 10.81
N SER A 166 14.76 -4.54 10.17
CA SER A 166 14.49 -4.79 8.74
C SER A 166 14.33 -3.48 7.97
N VAL A 167 15.18 -3.26 6.97
CA VAL A 167 15.17 -2.05 6.14
C VAL A 167 14.08 -2.14 5.09
N GLN A 168 13.23 -1.13 5.03
CA GLN A 168 12.02 -1.11 4.19
C GLN A 168 12.16 -0.28 2.91
N THR A 169 13.16 0.61 2.85
CA THR A 169 13.35 1.51 1.71
C THR A 169 14.81 1.59 1.28
N ASP A 170 15.04 1.85 0.00
CA ASP A 170 16.35 2.23 -0.52
C ASP A 170 16.81 3.56 0.09
N GLN A 171 18.12 3.79 0.10
CA GLN A 171 18.69 5.09 0.49
C GLN A 171 18.58 6.10 -0.67
N LEU A 172 18.43 7.38 -0.33
CA LEU A 172 18.48 8.51 -1.28
C LEU A 172 19.55 9.55 -0.89
N LEU A 173 20.45 9.19 0.03
CA LEU A 173 21.59 10.00 0.43
C LEU A 173 22.62 10.11 -0.71
N VAL A 174 22.82 9.05 -1.48
CA VAL A 174 23.78 8.97 -2.58
C VAL A 174 23.05 8.53 -3.84
N SER A 175 23.04 9.38 -4.86
CA SER A 175 22.45 9.11 -6.17
C SER A 175 23.46 9.41 -7.27
N GLY A 176 24.08 8.37 -7.84
CA GLY A 176 25.17 8.53 -8.79
C GLY A 176 26.36 9.27 -8.18
N THR A 177 26.63 10.49 -8.66
CA THR A 177 27.65 11.39 -8.12
C THR A 177 27.05 12.59 -7.35
N THR A 178 25.78 12.53 -6.98
CA THR A 178 25.14 13.54 -6.13
C THR A 178 24.92 13.00 -4.73
N VAL A 179 25.32 13.77 -3.72
CA VAL A 179 25.11 13.46 -2.30
C VAL A 179 24.05 14.39 -1.75
N HIS A 180 22.87 13.85 -1.42
CA HIS A 180 21.71 14.58 -0.93
C HIS A 180 21.57 14.47 0.58
N ILE A 181 21.78 15.59 1.27
CA ILE A 181 21.74 15.66 2.73
C ILE A 181 20.45 16.37 3.13
N TYR A 182 19.60 15.69 3.90
CA TYR A 182 18.32 16.21 4.39
C TYR A 182 18.30 16.26 5.92
N PRO A 183 18.98 17.21 6.58
CA PRO A 183 18.94 17.32 8.03
C PRO A 183 17.53 17.64 8.51
N LEU A 184 16.97 16.79 9.38
CA LEU A 184 15.67 17.00 9.99
C LEU A 184 15.83 17.78 11.30
N VAL A 185 15.33 19.01 11.32
CA VAL A 185 15.42 19.92 12.46
C VAL A 185 14.05 20.12 13.12
N GLY A 186 14.07 20.30 14.44
CA GLY A 186 12.88 20.46 15.25
C GLY A 186 12.54 19.20 16.06
N GLU A 187 11.51 19.33 16.88
CA GLU A 187 11.04 18.28 17.78
C GLU A 187 9.53 18.15 17.66
N TYR A 188 9.03 16.94 17.84
CA TYR A 188 7.61 16.65 17.79
C TYR A 188 7.33 15.42 18.64
N ASP A 189 6.27 15.43 19.44
CA ASP A 189 5.85 14.27 20.24
C ASP A 189 4.32 14.28 20.37
N ARG A 190 3.70 13.22 19.88
CA ARG A 190 2.25 13.00 19.97
C ARG A 190 1.94 11.53 20.21
N SER A 191 0.95 11.29 21.06
CA SER A 191 0.36 9.96 21.28
C SER A 191 -1.13 10.03 21.02
N SER A 192 -1.65 9.09 20.23
CA SER A 192 -3.07 9.04 19.86
C SER A 192 -3.50 7.61 19.51
N GLY A 193 -4.81 7.37 19.50
CA GLY A 193 -5.42 6.19 18.85
C GLY A 193 -6.01 6.51 17.48
N GLY A 194 -5.87 7.77 17.02
CA GLY A 194 -6.40 8.26 15.76
C GLY A 194 -5.32 8.68 14.77
N ARG A 195 -5.76 9.30 13.67
CA ARG A 195 -4.89 9.89 12.66
C ARG A 195 -4.25 11.18 13.18
N GLU A 196 -2.93 11.25 13.11
CA GLU A 196 -2.14 12.43 13.49
C GLU A 196 -1.52 13.08 12.25
N PRO A 197 -1.80 14.37 11.97
CA PRO A 197 -1.15 15.11 10.91
C PRO A 197 0.20 15.68 11.34
N ILE A 198 1.17 15.68 10.43
CA ILE A 198 2.50 16.27 10.60
C ILE A 198 2.87 17.05 9.32
N ILE A 199 3.54 18.19 9.47
CA ILE A 199 3.93 19.03 8.33
C ILE A 199 5.45 19.18 8.35
N PHE A 200 6.06 18.91 7.19
CA PHE A 200 7.47 19.15 6.94
C PHE A 200 7.64 20.40 6.09
N GLN A 201 8.65 21.21 6.39
CA GLN A 201 8.94 22.45 5.68
C GLN A 201 10.41 22.48 5.26
N GLY A 202 10.67 22.57 3.95
CA GLY A 202 12.02 22.87 3.47
C GLY A 202 12.36 24.36 3.57
N ASN A 203 13.53 24.76 3.08
CA ASN A 203 13.85 26.17 2.92
C ASN A 203 14.82 26.33 1.75
N LYS A 204 16.05 26.79 1.98
CA LYS A 204 17.06 26.93 0.91
C LYS A 204 17.89 25.66 0.81
N THR A 205 18.21 25.27 -0.41
CA THR A 205 19.20 24.24 -0.70
C THR A 205 20.55 24.89 -0.95
N GLY A 206 21.58 24.42 -0.25
CA GLY A 206 22.95 24.72 -0.61
C GLY A 206 23.58 23.61 -1.44
N GLU A 207 24.50 23.98 -2.30
CA GLU A 207 25.09 23.10 -3.31
C GLU A 207 26.57 23.41 -3.50
N LYS A 208 27.42 22.38 -3.49
CA LYS A 208 28.84 22.51 -3.74
C LYS A 208 29.37 21.35 -4.55
N SER A 209 29.88 21.66 -5.73
CA SER A 209 30.63 20.70 -6.53
C SER A 209 32.06 20.51 -6.00
N TYR A 210 32.53 19.28 -5.99
CA TYR A 210 33.88 18.90 -5.56
C TYR A 210 34.43 17.77 -6.41
N ASN A 211 35.70 17.90 -6.82
CA ASN A 211 36.47 16.85 -7.50
C ASN A 211 37.58 16.44 -6.54
N GLY A 212 37.55 15.18 -6.11
CA GLY A 212 38.48 14.63 -5.14
C GLY A 212 37.79 13.61 -4.22
N ASP A 213 38.61 12.81 -3.54
CA ASP A 213 38.15 11.92 -2.49
C ASP A 213 37.70 12.72 -1.27
N PHE A 214 36.66 12.25 -0.61
CA PHE A 214 36.18 12.83 0.64
C PHE A 214 35.45 11.77 1.47
N SER A 215 35.23 12.08 2.75
CA SER A 215 34.36 11.27 3.60
C SER A 215 33.26 12.09 4.25
N LEU A 216 32.08 11.47 4.33
CA LEU A 216 30.89 12.02 4.99
C LEU A 216 30.58 11.23 6.25
N THR A 217 30.54 11.91 7.39
CA THR A 217 29.95 11.35 8.60
C THR A 217 28.44 11.56 8.55
N VAL A 218 27.68 10.49 8.71
CA VAL A 218 26.22 10.45 8.68
C VAL A 218 25.71 10.04 10.06
N PRO A 219 24.95 10.89 10.77
CA PRO A 219 24.27 10.50 12.01
C PRO A 219 23.20 9.44 11.72
N THR A 220 23.22 8.34 12.47
CA THR A 220 22.35 7.18 12.24
C THR A 220 22.39 6.20 13.41
N LYS A 221 21.27 5.54 13.68
CA LYS A 221 21.14 4.40 14.60
C LYS A 221 21.47 3.05 13.93
N LEU A 222 21.66 3.04 12.61
CA LEU A 222 22.11 1.88 11.84
C LEU A 222 23.62 1.68 12.00
N SER A 223 24.05 0.43 12.05
CA SER A 223 25.46 0.05 12.06
C SER A 223 26.11 0.27 10.70
N ALA A 224 27.45 0.33 10.68
CA ALA A 224 28.21 0.42 9.44
C ALA A 224 27.95 -0.75 8.49
N ASN A 225 27.69 -1.96 9.01
CA ASN A 225 27.35 -3.12 8.18
C ASN A 225 25.97 -2.97 7.52
N GLU A 226 24.97 -2.49 8.26
CA GLU A 226 23.65 -2.22 7.70
C GLU A 226 23.74 -1.15 6.60
N TRP A 227 24.47 -0.05 6.84
CA TRP A 227 24.71 0.97 5.81
C TRP A 227 25.48 0.43 4.60
N LYS A 228 26.46 -0.44 4.82
CA LYS A 228 27.23 -1.10 3.77
C LYS A 228 26.32 -1.92 2.85
N ASP A 229 25.36 -2.64 3.43
CA ASP A 229 24.39 -3.45 2.69
C ASP A 229 23.39 -2.55 1.96
N ILE A 230 22.85 -1.52 2.63
CA ILE A 230 21.91 -0.55 2.05
C ILE A 230 22.54 0.17 0.83
N LEU A 231 23.77 0.65 0.93
CA LEU A 231 24.45 1.35 -0.17
C LEU A 231 24.81 0.42 -1.34
N ARG A 232 24.95 -0.89 -1.10
CA ARG A 232 25.28 -1.90 -2.11
C ARG A 232 24.07 -2.62 -2.70
N SER A 233 22.88 -2.42 -2.12
CA SER A 233 21.62 -3.04 -2.52
C SER A 233 20.63 -2.00 -3.03
N GLY A 234 19.48 -2.46 -3.53
CA GLY A 234 18.44 -1.58 -4.07
C GLY A 234 18.73 -1.06 -5.49
N GLU A 235 17.80 -0.23 -5.98
CA GLU A 235 17.89 0.42 -7.29
C GLU A 235 18.86 1.62 -7.25
N ASN A 236 18.99 2.27 -6.08
CA ASN A 236 19.92 3.38 -5.82
C ASN A 236 21.28 2.92 -5.28
N ARG A 237 21.84 1.85 -5.85
CA ARG A 237 23.16 1.35 -5.45
C ARG A 237 24.23 2.42 -5.68
N ALA A 238 24.98 2.75 -4.63
CA ALA A 238 26.10 3.68 -4.71
C ALA A 238 27.34 2.99 -5.31
N SER A 239 27.65 3.28 -6.58
CA SER A 239 28.80 2.70 -7.29
C SER A 239 30.14 3.32 -6.91
N HIS A 240 30.12 4.49 -6.27
CA HIS A 240 31.31 5.30 -5.98
C HIS A 240 31.62 5.42 -4.48
N VAL A 241 31.14 4.45 -3.69
CA VAL A 241 31.48 4.34 -2.25
C VAL A 241 32.51 3.25 -2.06
N ASP A 242 33.70 3.65 -1.60
CA ASP A 242 34.83 2.75 -1.35
C ASP A 242 34.63 1.98 -0.04
N GLU A 243 34.30 2.70 1.03
CA GLU A 243 34.24 2.14 2.38
C GLU A 243 33.12 2.76 3.23
N VAL A 244 32.59 1.96 4.17
CA VAL A 244 31.69 2.42 5.24
C VAL A 244 32.25 1.90 6.56
N THR A 245 32.56 2.81 7.48
CA THR A 245 33.15 2.48 8.79
C THR A 245 32.32 3.04 9.94
N PRO A 246 32.37 2.44 11.14
CA PRO A 246 31.75 3.02 12.33
C PRO A 246 32.42 4.35 12.70
N ALA A 247 31.62 5.36 13.04
CA ALA A 247 32.10 6.60 13.64
C ALA A 247 31.81 6.62 15.15
N SER A 248 32.36 7.60 15.87
CA SER A 248 32.02 7.78 17.28
C SER A 248 30.55 8.19 17.45
N GLY A 249 29.84 7.57 18.39
CA GLY A 249 28.44 7.86 18.67
C GLY A 249 27.47 7.12 17.75
N GLN A 250 26.27 7.67 17.55
CA GLN A 250 25.28 7.14 16.61
C GLN A 250 25.55 7.72 15.22
N ALA A 251 26.63 7.25 14.59
CA ALA A 251 27.06 7.72 13.29
C ALA A 251 27.91 6.68 12.53
N VAL A 252 27.95 6.82 11.20
CA VAL A 252 28.85 6.08 10.31
C VAL A 252 29.63 7.05 9.42
N THR A 253 30.81 6.64 8.96
CA THR A 253 31.60 7.38 7.98
C THR A 253 31.56 6.65 6.65
N ILE A 254 31.15 7.36 5.59
CA ILE A 254 31.12 6.89 4.20
C ILE A 254 32.28 7.54 3.45
N VAL A 255 33.12 6.74 2.80
CA VAL A 255 34.28 7.20 2.01
C VAL A 255 33.93 7.11 0.53
N PHE A 256 34.08 8.24 -0.17
CA PHE A 256 33.78 8.39 -1.59
C PHE A 256 35.06 8.42 -2.42
N ASP A 257 34.97 7.96 -3.67
CA ASP A 257 36.08 7.99 -4.63
C ASP A 257 36.37 9.40 -5.17
N THR A 258 37.19 9.50 -6.23
CA THR A 258 37.65 10.79 -6.80
C THR A 258 36.78 11.31 -7.96
N ALA A 259 35.53 10.87 -8.08
CA ALA A 259 34.61 11.38 -9.11
C ALA A 259 34.26 12.87 -8.93
N ASP A 260 33.56 13.44 -9.91
CA ASP A 260 32.99 14.79 -9.81
C ASP A 260 31.66 14.75 -9.04
N TYR A 261 31.72 15.13 -7.76
CA TYR A 261 30.56 15.11 -6.88
C TYR A 261 29.84 16.43 -6.80
N ASP A 262 28.53 16.34 -6.59
CA ASP A 262 27.67 17.44 -6.23
C ASP A 262 27.05 17.21 -4.84
N ILE A 263 27.46 18.01 -3.86
CA ILE A 263 27.01 17.89 -2.47
C ILE A 263 25.87 18.88 -2.26
N LYS A 264 24.65 18.37 -2.10
CA LYS A 264 23.44 19.16 -1.83
C LYS A 264 23.00 19.00 -0.40
N CYS A 265 22.71 20.12 0.25
CA CYS A 265 22.12 20.12 1.59
C CYS A 265 20.83 20.91 1.62
N SER A 266 19.75 20.21 1.98
CA SER A 266 18.39 20.73 2.05
C SER A 266 17.80 20.48 3.44
N PRO A 267 18.01 21.38 4.41
CA PRO A 267 17.41 21.28 5.74
C PRO A 267 15.87 21.24 5.69
N VAL A 268 15.29 20.39 6.53
CA VAL A 268 13.83 20.18 6.62
C VAL A 268 13.39 20.34 8.07
N GLY A 269 12.34 21.12 8.30
CA GLY A 269 11.85 21.48 9.61
C GLY A 269 10.54 20.80 9.94
N VAL A 270 10.37 20.41 11.21
CA VAL A 270 9.10 20.00 11.79
C VAL A 270 8.76 20.89 12.98
N GLY A 271 7.52 21.38 13.05
CA GLY A 271 7.06 22.31 14.10
C GLY A 271 7.67 23.72 14.04
N LYS A 272 8.85 23.87 13.42
CA LYS A 272 9.52 25.13 13.13
C LYS A 272 10.22 25.04 11.77
N ASP A 273 10.18 26.12 11.01
CA ASP A 273 10.88 26.23 9.73
C ASP A 273 12.41 26.20 9.94
N PRO A 274 13.20 25.56 9.04
CA PRO A 274 14.66 25.59 9.12
C PRO A 274 15.21 27.01 9.00
N ASP A 275 16.07 27.41 9.94
CA ASP A 275 16.73 28.72 9.92
C ASP A 275 18.09 28.60 9.23
N ASN A 276 18.09 28.26 7.94
CA ASN A 276 19.30 28.04 7.17
C ASN A 276 19.53 29.13 6.12
N SER A 277 20.79 29.56 6.00
CA SER A 277 21.25 30.55 5.02
C SER A 277 22.55 30.06 4.38
N PRO A 278 22.47 29.18 3.37
CA PRO A 278 23.65 28.57 2.76
C PRO A 278 24.53 29.62 2.09
N GLU A 279 25.84 29.52 2.28
CA GLU A 279 26.81 30.38 1.60
C GLU A 279 26.87 30.07 0.10
N TYR A 280 26.62 28.80 -0.23
CA TYR A 280 26.59 28.27 -1.58
C TYR A 280 25.16 27.92 -1.98
N SER A 281 24.30 28.92 -2.23
CA SER A 281 22.90 28.65 -2.60
C SER A 281 22.79 28.08 -4.02
N ALA A 282 21.99 27.02 -4.19
CA ALA A 282 21.50 26.63 -5.50
C ALA A 282 20.74 27.81 -6.13
N GLY A 283 21.29 28.42 -7.17
CA GLY A 283 20.65 29.51 -7.91
C GLY A 283 20.60 30.87 -7.19
N ASN A 284 21.74 31.47 -6.85
CA ASN A 284 21.87 32.93 -6.82
C ASN A 284 23.30 33.39 -7.16
N GLY A 285 23.82 32.91 -8.28
CA GLY A 285 25.12 33.31 -8.83
C GLY A 285 24.95 34.41 -9.86
N ASN A 286 24.76 35.66 -9.42
CA ASN A 286 24.93 36.82 -10.29
C ASN A 286 26.43 37.11 -10.42
N GLN A 287 27.15 36.42 -11.31
CA GLN A 287 28.45 36.87 -11.83
C GLN A 287 28.62 36.48 -13.30
N GLY A 288 28.98 37.48 -14.10
CA GLY A 288 28.97 37.39 -15.56
C GLY A 288 30.14 36.65 -16.18
N ARG A 289 29.85 36.27 -17.44
CA ARG A 289 30.73 36.07 -18.61
C ARG A 289 31.67 34.85 -18.58
N SER A 290 31.30 33.83 -19.35
CA SER A 290 32.13 33.22 -20.42
C SER A 290 31.65 31.80 -20.70
N GLY A 291 30.99 31.56 -21.85
CA GLY A 291 30.96 30.26 -22.53
C GLY A 291 30.48 29.03 -21.74
N ASN A 292 29.40 29.14 -20.95
CA ASN A 292 28.80 27.95 -20.35
C ASN A 292 28.03 27.15 -21.43
N THR A 293 28.33 25.86 -21.54
CA THR A 293 27.75 24.90 -22.52
C THR A 293 27.03 23.77 -21.79
N LEU A 294 26.58 24.01 -20.56
CA LEU A 294 25.84 23.02 -19.78
C LEU A 294 24.37 23.05 -20.20
N GLY A 295 23.77 21.87 -20.35
CA GLY A 295 22.36 21.77 -20.67
C GLY A 295 21.45 22.07 -19.47
N PRO A 296 20.14 22.22 -19.73
CA PRO A 296 19.16 22.66 -18.76
C PRO A 296 18.84 21.57 -17.74
N GLU A 297 18.68 21.94 -16.48
CA GLU A 297 18.31 21.02 -15.41
C GLU A 297 16.79 20.89 -15.25
N VAL A 298 16.36 19.85 -14.53
CA VAL A 298 14.96 19.63 -14.17
C VAL A 298 14.83 19.75 -12.65
N PRO A 299 14.75 20.97 -12.08
CA PRO A 299 14.79 21.16 -10.62
C PRO A 299 13.54 20.64 -9.92
N ARG A 300 12.44 20.44 -10.65
CA ARG A 300 11.18 19.93 -10.10
C ARG A 300 10.51 18.98 -11.08
N ILE A 301 10.07 17.84 -10.58
CA ILE A 301 9.27 16.83 -11.27
C ILE A 301 8.17 16.35 -10.32
N SER A 302 6.96 16.14 -10.82
CA SER A 302 5.83 15.74 -9.99
C SER A 302 4.75 15.06 -10.82
N THR A 303 4.11 14.04 -10.25
CA THR A 303 2.85 13.49 -10.74
C THR A 303 1.68 14.05 -9.93
N ASP A 304 0.52 14.21 -10.56
CA ASP A 304 -0.72 14.59 -9.85
C ASP A 304 -1.27 13.46 -8.97
N LYS A 305 -0.79 12.23 -9.18
CA LYS A 305 -1.13 11.02 -8.44
C LYS A 305 0.13 10.24 -8.11
N VAL A 306 0.27 9.84 -6.85
CA VAL A 306 1.38 8.98 -6.39
C VAL A 306 1.05 7.49 -6.63
N SER A 307 -0.24 7.14 -6.67
CA SER A 307 -0.74 5.81 -6.99
C SER A 307 -1.91 5.90 -7.98
N VAL A 308 -1.88 5.08 -9.02
CA VAL A 308 -2.84 5.08 -10.13
C VAL A 308 -3.32 3.65 -10.33
N LYS A 309 -4.63 3.43 -10.42
CA LYS A 309 -5.15 2.10 -10.75
C LYS A 309 -4.74 1.74 -12.17
N LYS A 310 -4.42 0.47 -12.42
CA LYS A 310 -4.11 0.00 -13.77
C LYS A 310 -5.25 0.35 -14.75
N SER A 311 -4.90 0.89 -15.92
CA SER A 311 -5.81 1.41 -16.95
C SER A 311 -6.47 2.76 -16.66
N ASP A 312 -6.12 3.42 -15.55
CA ASP A 312 -6.39 4.84 -15.35
C ASP A 312 -5.27 5.71 -15.95
N SER A 313 -5.51 7.02 -15.99
CA SER A 313 -4.52 8.02 -16.41
C SER A 313 -4.10 8.96 -15.29
N PHE A 314 -2.90 9.54 -15.43
CA PHE A 314 -2.33 10.57 -14.55
C PHE A 314 -1.57 11.63 -15.35
N ASN A 315 -1.27 12.76 -14.71
CA ASN A 315 -0.49 13.83 -15.30
C ASN A 315 0.91 13.88 -14.70
N LEU A 316 1.92 13.93 -15.56
CA LEU A 316 3.32 14.17 -15.24
C LEU A 316 3.64 15.64 -15.56
N THR A 317 4.22 16.35 -14.60
CA THR A 317 4.62 17.75 -14.71
C THR A 317 6.06 17.94 -14.27
N ALA A 318 6.74 18.93 -14.86
CA ALA A 318 8.09 19.30 -14.45
C ALA A 318 8.41 20.75 -14.78
N VAL A 319 9.48 21.25 -14.17
CA VAL A 319 10.11 22.52 -14.50
C VAL A 319 11.45 22.19 -15.16
N VAL A 320 11.73 22.75 -16.33
CA VAL A 320 13.02 22.67 -17.02
C VAL A 320 13.66 24.05 -16.95
N ASN A 321 14.92 24.15 -16.53
CA ASN A 321 15.55 25.42 -16.23
C ASN A 321 17.01 25.46 -16.73
N ASP A 322 17.32 26.44 -17.57
CA ASP A 322 18.67 26.78 -18.02
C ASP A 322 19.21 28.08 -17.39
N GLN A 323 18.43 28.75 -16.54
CA GLN A 323 18.86 29.96 -15.85
C GLN A 323 20.07 29.64 -14.95
N GLY A 324 21.23 30.19 -15.30
CA GLY A 324 22.50 29.91 -14.61
C GLY A 324 23.35 28.78 -15.24
N ARG A 325 22.83 28.05 -16.24
CA ARG A 325 23.53 26.95 -16.95
C ARG A 325 23.88 27.27 -18.41
N GLY A 326 23.37 28.37 -18.92
CA GLY A 326 23.65 28.89 -20.27
C GLY A 326 22.74 30.06 -20.58
N GLY A 327 21.52 30.00 -20.04
CA GLY A 327 20.47 30.99 -20.20
C GLY A 327 19.82 30.94 -21.57
N ASN A 328 19.90 29.79 -22.25
CA ASN A 328 19.28 29.58 -23.55
C ASN A 328 17.84 29.11 -23.37
N ASP A 329 16.98 29.49 -24.30
CA ASP A 329 15.58 29.04 -24.29
C ASP A 329 15.53 27.51 -24.38
N ILE A 330 14.65 26.90 -23.59
CA ILE A 330 14.38 25.48 -23.69
C ILE A 330 13.66 25.25 -25.01
N ILE A 331 14.06 24.25 -25.78
CA ILE A 331 13.41 23.93 -27.07
C ILE A 331 12.68 22.58 -27.03
N GLN A 332 12.96 21.76 -26.02
CA GLN A 332 12.36 20.44 -25.90
C GLN A 332 12.47 19.91 -24.47
N ALA A 333 11.40 19.27 -24.00
CA ALA A 333 11.42 18.38 -22.85
C ALA A 333 10.96 16.98 -23.25
N GLN A 334 11.68 15.97 -22.79
CA GLN A 334 11.36 14.57 -23.06
C GLN A 334 11.27 13.80 -21.74
N TRP A 335 10.30 12.90 -21.68
CA TRP A 335 10.16 11.95 -20.59
C TRP A 335 10.32 10.51 -21.09
N SER A 336 10.69 9.62 -20.19
CA SER A 336 10.73 8.17 -20.42
C SER A 336 10.42 7.42 -19.14
N SER A 337 9.83 6.24 -19.25
CA SER A 337 9.71 5.30 -18.14
C SER A 337 10.84 4.26 -18.20
N ASN A 338 11.47 3.95 -17.08
CA ASN A 338 12.47 2.87 -17.00
C ASN A 338 11.80 1.51 -16.73
N LYS A 339 11.86 0.64 -17.75
CA LYS A 339 12.14 -0.82 -17.79
C LYS A 339 11.97 -1.74 -16.56
N SER A 340 11.02 -1.55 -15.65
CA SER A 340 10.70 -2.58 -14.62
C SER A 340 9.93 -3.79 -15.20
N THR A 341 9.15 -3.61 -16.28
CA THR A 341 8.42 -4.71 -16.92
C THR A 341 8.35 -4.54 -18.44
N ASN A 342 8.34 -5.65 -19.18
CA ASN A 342 8.46 -5.74 -20.65
C ASN A 342 7.38 -5.03 -21.51
N ARG A 343 6.60 -4.06 -20.99
CA ARG A 343 5.51 -3.39 -21.73
C ARG A 343 5.27 -1.89 -21.44
N ALA A 344 6.11 -1.19 -20.68
CA ALA A 344 6.07 0.29 -20.67
C ALA A 344 6.81 0.85 -21.92
N PRO A 345 6.42 2.02 -22.48
CA PRO A 345 7.10 2.58 -23.64
C PRO A 345 8.54 2.99 -23.28
N ASN A 346 9.52 2.13 -23.58
CA ASN A 346 10.97 2.40 -23.47
C ASN A 346 11.49 3.50 -24.43
N ARG A 347 10.59 4.30 -25.04
CA ARG A 347 10.91 5.36 -25.99
C ARG A 347 10.67 6.70 -25.35
N ARG A 348 11.67 7.58 -25.45
CA ARG A 348 11.55 8.99 -25.08
C ARG A 348 10.35 9.59 -25.81
N SER A 349 9.47 10.21 -25.04
CA SER A 349 8.25 10.85 -25.51
C SER A 349 8.31 12.33 -25.17
N ASN A 350 7.84 13.18 -26.09
CA ASN A 350 7.88 14.62 -25.86
C ASN A 350 6.80 15.02 -24.84
N MET A 351 7.18 15.96 -23.98
CA MET A 351 6.25 16.73 -23.15
C MET A 351 5.84 18.01 -23.91
N SER A 352 4.79 18.66 -23.42
CA SER A 352 4.32 19.95 -23.92
C SER A 352 4.68 21.05 -22.93
N ALA A 353 5.08 22.22 -23.42
CA ALA A 353 5.14 23.42 -22.60
C ALA A 353 3.72 23.80 -22.14
N SER A 354 3.60 24.29 -20.91
CA SER A 354 2.31 24.50 -20.25
C SER A 354 1.59 25.76 -20.73
N ASP A 355 2.35 26.75 -21.19
CA ASP A 355 1.85 27.94 -21.90
C ASP A 355 1.73 27.74 -23.42
N GLY A 356 2.29 26.65 -23.94
CA GLY A 356 2.08 26.14 -25.29
C GLY A 356 3.28 26.27 -26.23
N GLU A 357 4.30 27.05 -25.86
CA GLU A 357 5.50 27.29 -26.66
C GLU A 357 6.75 27.08 -25.81
N PHE A 358 7.86 26.73 -26.46
CA PHE A 358 9.16 26.56 -25.82
C PHE A 358 9.99 27.82 -26.12
N ASP A 359 9.78 28.88 -25.34
CA ASP A 359 10.25 30.24 -25.66
C ASP A 359 11.00 30.95 -24.52
N GLN A 360 11.19 30.26 -23.39
CA GLN A 360 11.89 30.79 -22.23
C GLN A 360 13.05 29.90 -21.78
N PRO A 361 14.08 30.47 -21.10
CA PRO A 361 15.15 29.68 -20.49
C PRO A 361 14.69 28.88 -19.27
N LYS A 362 13.43 29.04 -18.85
CA LYS A 362 12.76 28.24 -17.82
C LYS A 362 11.35 27.93 -18.31
N GLU A 363 11.00 26.64 -18.35
CA GLU A 363 9.74 26.15 -18.90
C GLU A 363 9.04 25.19 -17.95
N ASP A 364 7.73 25.39 -17.78
CA ASP A 364 6.86 24.43 -17.10
C ASP A 364 6.30 23.46 -18.13
N VAL A 365 6.54 22.16 -17.98
CA VAL A 365 6.14 21.14 -18.96
C VAL A 365 5.17 20.12 -18.37
N ASN A 366 4.27 19.59 -19.20
CA ASN A 366 3.25 18.62 -18.79
C ASN A 366 3.02 17.50 -19.81
N ARG A 367 2.47 16.38 -19.33
CA ARG A 367 2.04 15.23 -20.14
C ARG A 367 0.97 14.42 -19.41
N SER A 368 -0.08 14.01 -20.12
CA SER A 368 -1.02 12.98 -19.66
C SER A 368 -0.57 11.58 -20.11
N ILE A 369 -0.61 10.60 -19.20
CA ILE A 369 -0.12 9.24 -19.39
C ILE A 369 -1.22 8.22 -19.02
N ASP A 370 -1.50 7.29 -19.93
CA ASP A 370 -2.40 6.14 -19.72
C ASP A 370 -1.60 4.88 -19.32
N THR A 371 -2.12 4.16 -18.32
CA THR A 371 -1.48 3.00 -17.68
C THR A 371 -2.05 1.65 -18.16
N ALA A 372 -2.93 1.59 -19.16
CA ALA A 372 -3.56 0.35 -19.61
C ALA A 372 -2.56 -0.77 -19.98
N GLY A 373 -1.42 -0.39 -20.57
CA GLY A 373 -0.34 -1.33 -20.94
C GLY A 373 0.70 -1.58 -19.84
N TRP A 374 0.59 -0.93 -18.68
CA TRP A 374 1.62 -0.94 -17.64
C TRP A 374 1.41 -2.13 -16.70
N ALA A 375 2.49 -2.71 -16.19
CA ALA A 375 2.40 -3.68 -15.11
C ALA A 375 2.08 -2.98 -13.79
N THR A 376 1.59 -3.72 -12.80
CA THR A 376 1.40 -3.22 -11.45
C THR A 376 2.73 -3.07 -10.72
N GLY A 377 2.79 -2.19 -9.73
CA GLY A 377 3.99 -1.88 -8.96
C GLY A 377 4.61 -0.53 -9.33
N HIS A 378 5.84 -0.28 -8.89
CA HIS A 378 6.51 1.01 -9.06
C HIS A 378 7.08 1.19 -10.47
N HIS A 379 6.90 2.40 -11.01
CA HIS A 379 7.49 2.82 -12.28
C HIS A 379 8.21 4.15 -12.07
N GLU A 380 9.50 4.17 -12.44
CA GLU A 380 10.31 5.37 -12.48
C GLU A 380 10.02 6.14 -13.78
N LEU A 381 9.76 7.43 -13.64
CA LEU A 381 9.53 8.40 -14.71
C LEU A 381 10.68 9.40 -14.72
N SER A 382 11.52 9.36 -15.75
CA SER A 382 12.64 10.29 -15.91
C SER A 382 12.31 11.37 -16.93
N ILE A 383 12.70 12.62 -16.65
CA ILE A 383 12.54 13.78 -17.53
C ILE A 383 13.90 14.43 -17.78
N ARG A 384 14.08 14.97 -18.99
CA ARG A 384 15.22 15.85 -19.33
C ARG A 384 14.82 16.97 -20.27
N GLY A 385 15.53 18.09 -20.17
CA GLY A 385 15.44 19.22 -21.08
C GLY A 385 16.54 19.24 -22.15
N THR A 386 16.28 19.96 -23.24
CA THR A 386 17.26 20.37 -24.26
C THR A 386 17.11 21.86 -24.51
N ASP A 387 18.23 22.59 -24.55
CA ASP A 387 18.26 24.03 -24.79
C ASP A 387 18.41 24.40 -26.28
N GLY A 388 18.35 25.71 -26.57
CA GLY A 388 18.51 26.27 -27.91
C GLY A 388 19.86 26.03 -28.59
N ASN A 389 20.89 25.62 -27.82
CA ASN A 389 22.18 25.18 -28.36
C ASN A 389 22.23 23.68 -28.65
N LEU A 390 21.10 22.98 -28.52
CA LEU A 390 20.97 21.52 -28.64
C LEU A 390 21.72 20.76 -27.54
N THR A 391 22.03 21.42 -26.43
CA THR A 391 22.67 20.82 -25.28
C THR A 391 21.60 20.16 -24.42
N GLN A 392 21.79 18.88 -24.10
CA GLN A 392 20.89 18.15 -23.23
C GLN A 392 21.41 18.17 -21.80
N GLY A 393 20.53 18.47 -20.86
CA GLY A 393 20.90 18.41 -19.45
C GLY A 393 20.74 17.02 -18.83
N PRO A 394 21.06 16.92 -17.52
CA PRO A 394 20.86 15.71 -16.75
C PRO A 394 19.37 15.35 -16.66
N THR A 395 19.09 14.07 -16.38
CA THR A 395 17.74 13.58 -16.09
C THR A 395 17.40 13.74 -14.61
N ASN A 396 16.16 14.10 -14.31
CA ASN A 396 15.58 13.95 -12.97
C ASN A 396 14.42 12.95 -13.03
N SER A 397 14.17 12.21 -11.95
CA SER A 397 13.21 11.10 -11.90
C SER A 397 12.18 11.25 -10.78
N THR A 398 11.00 10.68 -10.96
CA THR A 398 9.97 10.50 -9.94
C THR A 398 9.36 9.10 -10.06
N ILE A 399 8.64 8.64 -9.02
CA ILE A 399 8.04 7.30 -9.01
C ILE A 399 6.51 7.43 -8.99
N VAL A 400 5.84 6.59 -9.78
CA VAL A 400 4.40 6.35 -9.69
C VAL A 400 4.14 4.88 -9.39
N ASN A 401 3.24 4.59 -8.45
CA ASN A 401 2.78 3.23 -8.21
C ASN A 401 1.56 2.91 -9.08
N ILE A 402 1.59 1.78 -9.79
CA ILE A 402 0.43 1.26 -10.51
C ILE A 402 -0.24 0.20 -9.64
N ALA A 403 -1.35 0.57 -9.02
CA ALA A 403 -2.12 -0.32 -8.17
C ALA A 403 -2.80 -1.43 -9.01
N PRO A 404 -2.87 -2.67 -8.49
CA PRO A 404 -3.63 -3.73 -9.13
C PRO A 404 -5.12 -3.40 -9.20
N LEU A 405 -5.79 -4.00 -10.18
CA LEU A 405 -7.25 -3.99 -10.26
C LEU A 405 -7.85 -4.76 -9.08
N ALA A 406 -9.01 -4.32 -8.60
CA ALA A 406 -9.74 -5.05 -7.57
C ALA A 406 -10.15 -6.44 -8.08
N SER A 407 -10.36 -7.40 -7.17
CA SER A 407 -10.73 -8.78 -7.55
C SER A 407 -12.01 -8.84 -8.38
N ALA A 408 -13.00 -7.98 -8.08
CA ALA A 408 -14.22 -7.83 -8.87
C ALA A 408 -13.99 -7.37 -10.33
N GLU A 409 -12.96 -6.57 -10.58
CA GLU A 409 -12.61 -6.09 -11.92
C GLU A 409 -11.86 -7.18 -12.73
N ARG A 410 -11.10 -8.03 -12.03
CA ARG A 410 -10.31 -9.14 -12.60
C ARG A 410 -11.13 -10.40 -12.84
N ALA A 411 -12.20 -10.61 -12.09
CA ALA A 411 -13.11 -11.73 -12.26
C ALA A 411 -14.08 -11.49 -13.41
N GLN A 412 -13.99 -12.23 -14.52
CA GLN A 412 -14.91 -12.10 -15.66
C GLN A 412 -15.74 -13.36 -15.86
N ILE A 413 -17.05 -13.21 -16.12
CA ILE A 413 -17.88 -14.35 -16.50
C ILE A 413 -17.71 -14.59 -17.99
N VAL A 414 -17.20 -15.77 -18.34
CA VAL A 414 -16.86 -16.13 -19.73
C VAL A 414 -17.87 -17.08 -20.36
N SER A 415 -18.65 -17.78 -19.55
CA SER A 415 -19.80 -18.55 -20.02
C SER A 415 -20.85 -18.72 -18.94
N SER A 416 -22.10 -18.89 -19.35
CA SER A 416 -23.21 -19.29 -18.49
C SER A 416 -24.15 -20.21 -19.27
N ARG A 417 -24.77 -21.17 -18.58
CA ARG A 417 -25.77 -22.08 -19.16
C ARG A 417 -26.66 -22.67 -18.09
N LYS A 418 -27.87 -23.07 -18.46
CA LYS A 418 -28.73 -23.94 -17.66
C LYS A 418 -28.50 -25.40 -18.03
N THR A 419 -28.58 -26.28 -17.05
CA THR A 419 -28.60 -27.74 -17.27
C THR A 419 -29.77 -28.37 -16.52
N ARG A 420 -30.39 -29.38 -17.14
CA ARG A 420 -31.41 -30.21 -16.49
C ARG A 420 -30.74 -31.43 -15.85
N ASN A 421 -30.71 -31.49 -14.52
CA ASN A 421 -30.39 -32.72 -13.81
C ASN A 421 -31.66 -33.53 -13.58
N ASN A 422 -31.56 -34.85 -13.73
CA ASN A 422 -32.68 -35.78 -13.68
C ASN A 422 -32.38 -36.87 -12.62
N ASP A 423 -32.09 -36.43 -11.39
CA ASP A 423 -31.56 -37.29 -10.32
C ASP A 423 -32.68 -37.96 -9.51
N GLY A 424 -33.60 -38.64 -10.20
CA GLY A 424 -34.55 -39.60 -9.61
C GLY A 424 -35.64 -39.06 -8.67
N GLY A 425 -35.56 -37.79 -8.25
CA GLY A 425 -36.55 -37.10 -7.42
C GLY A 425 -37.36 -36.00 -8.13
N GLY A 426 -37.00 -35.65 -9.38
CA GLY A 426 -37.62 -34.60 -10.17
C GLY A 426 -36.65 -33.98 -11.18
N VAL A 427 -37.13 -33.11 -12.07
CA VAL A 427 -36.27 -32.29 -12.95
C VAL A 427 -35.80 -31.10 -12.13
N GLN A 428 -34.49 -30.96 -11.94
CA GLN A 428 -33.87 -29.78 -11.33
C GLN A 428 -33.14 -28.99 -12.42
N ASP A 429 -33.56 -27.76 -12.65
CA ASP A 429 -32.81 -26.82 -13.48
C ASP A 429 -31.70 -26.20 -12.62
N THR A 430 -30.45 -26.41 -13.02
CA THR A 430 -29.26 -25.84 -12.38
C THR A 430 -28.67 -24.76 -13.27
N VAL A 431 -28.18 -23.68 -12.70
CA VAL A 431 -27.49 -22.62 -13.43
C VAL A 431 -25.99 -22.77 -13.24
N LYS A 432 -25.25 -22.85 -14.34
CA LYS A 432 -23.80 -22.97 -14.35
C LYS A 432 -23.19 -21.72 -14.95
N PHE A 433 -22.11 -21.23 -14.36
CA PHE A 433 -21.32 -20.14 -14.93
C PHE A 433 -19.83 -20.37 -14.72
N THR A 434 -19.02 -19.90 -15.67
CA THR A 434 -17.57 -19.98 -15.60
C THR A 434 -17.00 -18.60 -15.35
N LEU A 435 -16.21 -18.48 -14.28
CA LEU A 435 -15.45 -17.28 -13.96
C LEU A 435 -14.00 -17.48 -14.39
N GLU A 436 -13.47 -16.55 -15.16
CA GLU A 436 -12.06 -16.42 -15.49
C GLU A 436 -11.44 -15.30 -14.66
N ASN A 437 -10.27 -15.55 -14.07
CA ASN A 437 -9.45 -14.50 -13.50
C ASN A 437 -8.51 -13.93 -14.56
N THR A 438 -8.84 -12.75 -15.09
CA THR A 438 -8.08 -12.10 -16.18
C THR A 438 -6.90 -11.26 -15.68
N GLY A 439 -6.55 -11.34 -14.38
CA GLY A 439 -5.50 -10.54 -13.78
C GLY A 439 -4.42 -11.39 -13.10
N SER A 440 -3.25 -10.78 -12.91
CA SER A 440 -1.99 -11.46 -12.53
C SER A 440 -1.86 -11.94 -11.08
N SER A 441 -2.93 -11.85 -10.28
CA SER A 441 -2.94 -12.29 -8.88
C SER A 441 -4.18 -13.16 -8.65
N PRO A 442 -4.24 -14.01 -7.62
CA PRO A 442 -5.45 -14.77 -7.34
C PRO A 442 -6.65 -13.87 -6.99
N VAL A 443 -7.86 -14.38 -7.19
CA VAL A 443 -9.12 -13.78 -6.70
C VAL A 443 -9.79 -14.75 -5.74
N SER A 444 -10.15 -14.27 -4.55
CA SER A 444 -10.73 -15.07 -3.47
C SER A 444 -12.18 -14.66 -3.28
N ILE A 445 -13.12 -15.58 -3.52
CA ILE A 445 -14.57 -15.36 -3.39
C ILE A 445 -14.97 -15.77 -1.98
N GLN A 446 -15.68 -14.89 -1.27
CA GLN A 446 -16.10 -15.13 0.11
C GLN A 446 -17.60 -15.31 0.27
N ASN A 447 -18.38 -14.64 -0.57
CA ASN A 447 -19.82 -14.71 -0.48
C ASN A 447 -20.48 -14.52 -1.84
N ILE A 448 -21.73 -14.95 -1.91
CA ILE A 448 -22.55 -14.85 -3.10
C ILE A 448 -23.98 -14.49 -2.71
N THR A 449 -24.60 -13.68 -3.55
CA THR A 449 -26.01 -13.31 -3.44
C THR A 449 -26.69 -13.59 -4.77
N ILE A 450 -27.64 -14.51 -4.80
CA ILE A 450 -28.52 -14.68 -5.95
C ILE A 450 -29.58 -13.57 -5.85
N ARG A 451 -29.53 -12.56 -6.71
CA ARG A 451 -30.36 -11.35 -6.56
C ARG A 451 -31.74 -11.49 -7.18
N ASP A 452 -31.81 -12.08 -8.36
CA ASP A 452 -33.01 -12.13 -9.18
C ASP A 452 -32.93 -13.25 -10.22
N ALA A 453 -34.08 -13.75 -10.64
CA ALA A 453 -34.25 -14.67 -11.77
C ALA A 453 -35.37 -14.13 -12.67
N GLU A 454 -35.31 -14.42 -13.97
CA GLU A 454 -36.34 -13.96 -14.93
C GLU A 454 -37.72 -14.53 -14.57
N ASN A 455 -37.77 -15.79 -14.16
CA ASN A 455 -39.02 -16.37 -13.66
C ASN A 455 -39.34 -15.82 -12.27
N PHE A 456 -40.34 -14.93 -12.21
CA PHE A 456 -40.83 -14.30 -10.98
C PHE A 456 -41.38 -15.28 -9.94
N GLN A 457 -41.59 -16.56 -10.28
CA GLN A 457 -41.99 -17.58 -9.32
C GLN A 457 -40.81 -18.09 -8.49
N VAL A 458 -39.56 -17.84 -8.93
CA VAL A 458 -38.37 -18.19 -8.17
C VAL A 458 -38.13 -17.15 -7.08
N ASP A 459 -38.20 -17.60 -5.83
CA ASP A 459 -38.02 -16.76 -4.64
C ASP A 459 -36.87 -17.24 -3.74
N GLN A 460 -36.33 -18.43 -3.99
CA GLN A 460 -35.29 -19.05 -3.15
C GLN A 460 -34.46 -20.08 -3.93
N VAL A 461 -33.29 -20.43 -3.38
CA VAL A 461 -32.42 -21.52 -3.85
C VAL A 461 -32.18 -22.54 -2.73
N GLY A 462 -32.05 -23.82 -3.07
CA GLY A 462 -31.90 -24.91 -2.11
C GLY A 462 -33.21 -25.39 -1.50
N ASN A 463 -33.13 -26.45 -0.70
CA ASN A 463 -34.26 -27.07 -0.01
C ASN A 463 -34.03 -27.18 1.51
N GLY A 464 -32.77 -27.30 1.91
CA GLY A 464 -32.33 -27.48 3.29
C GLY A 464 -32.85 -28.74 3.99
N SER A 465 -32.43 -28.95 5.23
CA SER A 465 -32.81 -30.13 6.04
C SER A 465 -33.96 -29.82 7.01
N ALA A 466 -35.09 -30.54 6.87
CA ALA A 466 -36.23 -30.40 7.79
C ALA A 466 -36.59 -31.74 8.47
N VAL A 467 -36.57 -31.75 9.81
CA VAL A 467 -37.03 -32.90 10.62
C VAL A 467 -38.44 -32.60 11.15
N PHE A 468 -39.42 -33.40 10.72
CA PHE A 468 -40.78 -33.28 11.25
C PHE A 468 -40.95 -34.10 12.53
N ASN A 469 -41.79 -33.60 13.45
CA ASN A 469 -42.20 -34.22 14.71
C ASN A 469 -42.98 -35.57 14.54
N ARG A 470 -42.99 -36.14 13.33
CA ARG A 470 -43.60 -37.43 12.95
C ARG A 470 -42.61 -38.46 12.39
N GLY A 471 -41.29 -38.20 12.47
CA GLY A 471 -40.26 -39.18 12.08
C GLY A 471 -39.98 -39.28 10.58
N TRP A 472 -40.42 -38.30 9.79
CA TRP A 472 -40.06 -38.16 8.38
C TRP A 472 -39.00 -37.06 8.26
N SER A 473 -37.82 -37.40 7.73
CA SER A 473 -36.76 -36.46 7.38
C SER A 473 -36.67 -36.37 5.86
N TRP A 474 -36.62 -35.16 5.33
CA TRP A 474 -36.10 -34.92 4.00
C TRP A 474 -34.62 -34.56 4.17
N ASP A 475 -33.76 -35.31 3.51
CA ASP A 475 -32.33 -35.00 3.44
C ASP A 475 -32.13 -33.91 2.39
N ASP A 476 -31.23 -32.98 2.69
CA ASP A 476 -30.86 -31.92 1.76
C ASP A 476 -30.19 -32.58 0.55
N ALA A 477 -30.61 -32.24 -0.66
CA ALA A 477 -30.14 -32.92 -1.88
C ALA A 477 -28.77 -32.40 -2.34
N GLY A 478 -27.91 -32.11 -1.37
CA GLY A 478 -26.55 -31.66 -1.53
C GLY A 478 -26.43 -30.16 -1.80
N PRO A 479 -25.18 -29.68 -1.90
CA PRO A 479 -24.85 -28.27 -1.81
C PRO A 479 -25.56 -27.39 -2.85
N GLU A 480 -26.08 -26.26 -2.41
CA GLU A 480 -26.73 -25.26 -3.27
C GLU A 480 -25.75 -24.59 -4.20
N ILE A 481 -24.49 -24.50 -3.78
CA ILE A 481 -23.44 -23.82 -4.51
C ILE A 481 -22.21 -24.71 -4.56
N VAL A 482 -21.83 -25.07 -5.78
CA VAL A 482 -20.75 -26.00 -6.05
C VAL A 482 -19.73 -25.36 -6.97
N SER A 483 -18.45 -25.55 -6.66
CA SER A 483 -17.33 -25.26 -7.52
C SER A 483 -16.82 -26.55 -8.13
N SER A 484 -16.51 -26.53 -9.43
CA SER A 484 -15.86 -27.65 -10.11
C SER A 484 -14.48 -28.01 -9.54
N ARG A 485 -13.95 -27.16 -8.65
CA ARG A 485 -12.60 -27.25 -8.11
C ARG A 485 -12.56 -27.61 -6.64
N THR A 486 -13.31 -26.89 -5.79
CA THR A 486 -13.33 -27.09 -4.34
C THR A 486 -14.50 -27.96 -3.87
N GLY A 487 -15.46 -28.25 -4.75
CA GLY A 487 -16.65 -29.03 -4.42
C GLY A 487 -17.72 -28.15 -3.78
N SER A 488 -18.25 -28.57 -2.63
CA SER A 488 -19.26 -27.81 -1.90
C SER A 488 -18.70 -26.47 -1.42
N LEU A 489 -19.32 -25.38 -1.89
CA LEU A 489 -19.04 -24.02 -1.40
C LEU A 489 -20.06 -23.56 -0.37
N TYR A 490 -21.29 -24.02 -0.48
CA TYR A 490 -22.36 -23.73 0.45
C TYR A 490 -23.38 -24.87 0.41
N ASP A 491 -23.72 -25.36 1.59
CA ASP A 491 -24.68 -26.44 1.85
C ASP A 491 -25.59 -26.01 3.01
N SER A 492 -26.88 -25.83 2.76
CA SER A 492 -27.80 -25.14 3.66
C SER A 492 -28.53 -26.07 4.62
N THR A 493 -27.99 -26.25 5.83
CA THR A 493 -28.66 -27.13 6.80
C THR A 493 -29.95 -26.56 7.40
N ASP A 494 -30.20 -25.25 7.28
CA ASP A 494 -31.22 -24.52 8.03
C ASP A 494 -32.47 -24.16 7.19
N GLY A 495 -32.53 -24.60 5.94
CA GLY A 495 -33.64 -24.36 5.01
C GLY A 495 -33.22 -23.66 3.70
N PRO A 496 -34.14 -23.39 2.78
CA PRO A 496 -33.83 -22.74 1.51
C PRO A 496 -33.33 -21.31 1.73
N VAL A 497 -32.44 -20.85 0.87
CA VAL A 497 -31.87 -19.49 0.87
C VAL A 497 -32.76 -18.56 0.04
N PRO A 498 -33.42 -17.57 0.65
CA PRO A 498 -34.21 -16.60 -0.12
C PRO A 498 -33.31 -15.79 -1.05
N LEU A 499 -33.82 -15.43 -2.23
CA LEU A 499 -33.12 -14.49 -3.10
C LEU A 499 -32.81 -13.20 -2.34
N ARG A 500 -31.72 -12.53 -2.77
CA ARG A 500 -31.17 -11.30 -2.18
C ARG A 500 -30.55 -11.49 -0.80
N THR A 501 -30.49 -12.72 -0.30
CA THR A 501 -29.72 -13.09 0.88
C THR A 501 -28.27 -13.35 0.48
N THR A 502 -27.32 -12.70 1.17
CA THR A 502 -25.89 -12.97 1.01
C THR A 502 -25.51 -14.18 1.84
N VAL A 503 -25.03 -15.23 1.19
CA VAL A 503 -24.50 -16.42 1.87
C VAL A 503 -22.97 -16.37 1.89
N GLN A 504 -22.40 -16.62 3.08
CA GLN A 504 -20.97 -16.78 3.24
C GLN A 504 -20.58 -18.19 2.81
N LEU A 505 -19.58 -18.31 1.95
CA LEU A 505 -19.08 -19.61 1.52
C LEU A 505 -18.43 -20.32 2.72
N GLN A 506 -18.73 -21.61 2.85
CA GLN A 506 -18.24 -22.46 3.93
C GLN A 506 -16.81 -22.97 3.64
N SER A 507 -16.38 -22.92 2.38
CA SER A 507 -15.04 -23.30 1.94
C SER A 507 -14.37 -22.15 1.17
N ASN A 508 -13.04 -22.08 1.25
CA ASN A 508 -12.26 -21.03 0.60
C ASN A 508 -12.19 -21.25 -0.91
N GLU A 509 -12.67 -20.29 -1.70
CA GLU A 509 -12.65 -20.36 -3.16
C GLU A 509 -11.70 -19.32 -3.75
N VAL A 510 -10.50 -19.76 -4.17
CA VAL A 510 -9.43 -18.89 -4.68
C VAL A 510 -9.06 -19.18 -6.14
N VAL A 511 -9.53 -18.43 -7.13
CA VAL A 511 -9.21 -18.67 -8.56
C VAL A 511 -7.86 -18.04 -8.91
N SER A 512 -6.92 -18.84 -9.43
CA SER A 512 -5.55 -18.39 -9.75
C SER A 512 -5.50 -17.56 -11.05
N ASP A 513 -4.39 -16.87 -11.32
CA ASP A 513 -4.20 -16.06 -12.55
C ASP A 513 -4.39 -16.90 -13.82
N GLY A 514 -5.25 -16.44 -14.73
CA GLY A 514 -5.60 -17.12 -15.99
C GLY A 514 -6.40 -18.41 -15.83
N GLU A 515 -6.79 -18.77 -14.60
CA GLU A 515 -7.59 -19.97 -14.33
C GLU A 515 -9.09 -19.68 -14.59
N GLN A 516 -9.79 -20.71 -15.07
CA GLN A 516 -11.24 -20.72 -15.20
C GLN A 516 -11.84 -21.76 -14.25
N THR A 517 -12.84 -21.35 -13.46
CA THR A 517 -13.58 -22.24 -12.56
C THR A 517 -15.07 -22.19 -12.90
N GLU A 518 -15.71 -23.36 -13.00
CA GLU A 518 -17.15 -23.48 -13.18
C GLU A 518 -17.85 -23.56 -11.83
N TYR A 519 -18.87 -22.74 -11.66
CA TYR A 519 -19.77 -22.74 -10.51
C TYR A 519 -21.14 -23.26 -10.94
N THR A 520 -21.78 -24.01 -10.06
CA THR A 520 -23.14 -24.51 -10.23
C THR A 520 -23.99 -24.01 -9.08
N ILE A 521 -25.12 -23.38 -9.40
CA ILE A 521 -26.20 -23.04 -8.49
C ILE A 521 -27.32 -24.05 -8.76
N THR A 522 -27.76 -24.73 -7.71
CA THR A 522 -28.77 -25.78 -7.79
C THR A 522 -30.10 -25.34 -7.17
N GLU A 523 -31.17 -26.06 -7.54
CA GLU A 523 -32.46 -26.00 -6.85
C GLU A 523 -33.12 -24.61 -6.74
N PHE A 524 -33.44 -23.97 -7.87
CA PHE A 524 -34.28 -22.78 -7.88
C PHE A 524 -35.74 -23.16 -7.58
N ARG A 525 -36.39 -22.44 -6.65
CA ARG A 525 -37.72 -22.80 -6.15
C ARG A 525 -38.61 -21.60 -5.86
N ASP A 526 -39.92 -21.87 -5.81
CA ASP A 526 -40.92 -20.94 -5.28
C ASP A 526 -41.05 -20.99 -3.75
N ASN A 527 -41.76 -20.01 -3.17
CA ASN A 527 -42.08 -19.98 -1.74
C ASN A 527 -43.60 -20.04 -1.45
N ARG A 528 -44.41 -20.64 -2.34
CA ARG A 528 -45.89 -20.61 -2.25
C ARG A 528 -46.46 -21.34 -1.03
N PHE A 529 -45.67 -22.17 -0.34
CA PHE A 529 -46.06 -22.93 0.86
C PHE A 529 -45.15 -22.74 2.09
N GLY A 530 -44.59 -21.54 2.28
CA GLY A 530 -43.84 -21.22 3.52
C GLY A 530 -42.52 -21.97 3.64
N GLY A 531 -41.76 -22.03 2.55
CA GLY A 531 -40.44 -22.64 2.44
C GLY A 531 -40.40 -23.91 1.59
N PHE A 532 -41.55 -24.53 1.29
CA PHE A 532 -41.65 -25.86 0.65
C PHE A 532 -42.15 -25.82 -0.81
N GLY A 533 -41.75 -24.82 -1.60
CA GLY A 533 -42.21 -24.69 -3.00
C GLY A 533 -41.66 -25.75 -3.95
N SER A 534 -42.19 -25.82 -5.17
CA SER A 534 -41.67 -26.72 -6.22
C SER A 534 -40.36 -26.20 -6.81
N ASN A 535 -39.58 -27.10 -7.42
CA ASN A 535 -38.49 -26.69 -8.31
C ASN A 535 -39.08 -25.92 -9.49
N GLU A 536 -38.51 -24.77 -9.77
CA GLU A 536 -38.91 -23.86 -10.84
C GLU A 536 -37.73 -23.62 -11.76
N ASP A 537 -38.00 -23.50 -13.06
CA ASP A 537 -37.01 -23.04 -14.03
C ASP A 537 -36.74 -21.55 -13.76
N PRO A 538 -35.49 -21.10 -13.50
CA PRO A 538 -35.18 -19.68 -13.30
C PRO A 538 -35.36 -18.80 -14.54
N GLY A 539 -35.57 -19.38 -15.72
CA GLY A 539 -35.73 -18.67 -16.98
C GLY A 539 -34.41 -18.60 -17.76
N SER A 540 -34.28 -17.56 -18.59
CA SER A 540 -33.11 -17.31 -19.44
C SER A 540 -32.10 -16.32 -18.84
N GLN A 541 -32.47 -15.66 -17.74
CA GLN A 541 -31.61 -14.73 -17.01
C GLN A 541 -31.60 -14.98 -15.50
N VAL A 542 -30.41 -14.93 -14.90
CA VAL A 542 -30.22 -14.91 -13.43
C VAL A 542 -29.19 -13.85 -13.08
N THR A 543 -29.50 -12.97 -12.14
CA THR A 543 -28.57 -11.95 -11.65
C THR A 543 -28.00 -12.35 -10.30
N LEU A 544 -26.67 -12.27 -10.16
CA LEU A 544 -25.96 -12.57 -8.93
C LEU A 544 -24.94 -11.48 -8.58
N THR A 545 -24.59 -11.39 -7.29
CA THR A 545 -23.48 -10.59 -6.79
C THR A 545 -22.45 -11.52 -6.15
N LEU A 546 -21.19 -11.38 -6.53
CA LEU A 546 -20.04 -12.05 -5.91
C LEU A 546 -19.31 -11.06 -5.02
N GLY A 547 -19.03 -11.44 -3.78
CA GLY A 547 -18.17 -10.69 -2.86
C GLY A 547 -16.80 -11.33 -2.72
N PHE A 548 -15.76 -10.52 -2.77
CA PHE A 548 -14.36 -10.95 -2.75
C PHE A 548 -13.66 -10.61 -1.43
N GLU A 549 -12.55 -11.27 -1.14
CA GLU A 549 -11.76 -11.09 0.10
C GLU A 549 -11.18 -9.68 0.27
N ASP A 550 -10.91 -8.98 -0.83
CA ASP A 550 -10.47 -7.58 -0.80
C ASP A 550 -11.60 -6.57 -0.55
N GLY A 551 -12.82 -7.06 -0.28
CA GLY A 551 -14.02 -6.26 -0.04
C GLY A 551 -14.67 -5.70 -1.30
N SER A 552 -14.14 -6.00 -2.49
CA SER A 552 -14.80 -5.65 -3.75
C SER A 552 -16.01 -6.57 -4.02
N GLU A 553 -17.00 -6.06 -4.77
CA GLU A 553 -18.17 -6.82 -5.19
C GLU A 553 -18.38 -6.72 -6.71
N LYS A 554 -18.85 -7.79 -7.33
CA LYS A 554 -19.23 -7.81 -8.76
C LYS A 554 -20.66 -8.29 -8.90
N THR A 555 -21.54 -7.45 -9.45
CA THR A 555 -22.88 -7.88 -9.87
C THR A 555 -22.85 -8.22 -11.35
N VAL A 556 -23.39 -9.39 -11.71
CA VAL A 556 -23.45 -9.90 -13.07
C VAL A 556 -24.81 -10.53 -13.36
N THR A 557 -25.34 -10.27 -14.54
CA THR A 557 -26.50 -10.99 -15.08
C THR A 557 -25.99 -12.07 -16.01
N LEU A 558 -26.30 -13.32 -15.67
CA LEU A 558 -26.07 -14.48 -16.51
C LEU A 558 -27.19 -14.54 -17.54
N ASP A 559 -26.85 -14.31 -18.80
CA ASP A 559 -27.80 -14.28 -19.91
C ASP A 559 -27.71 -15.55 -20.76
N ASN A 560 -28.73 -15.77 -21.61
CA ASN A 560 -28.82 -16.88 -22.55
C ASN A 560 -28.71 -18.27 -21.88
N LEU A 561 -29.31 -18.41 -20.70
CA LEU A 561 -29.29 -19.64 -19.90
C LEU A 561 -30.04 -20.82 -20.54
#